data_AF-A0AAU6GJ32-F1
#
_entry.id   AF-A0AAU6GJ32-F1
#
_cell.length_a   1.000
_cell.length_b   1.000
_cell.length_c   1.000
_cell.angle_alpha   90.00
_cell.angle_beta   90.00
_cell.angle_gamma   90.00
#
_symmetry.space_group_name_H-M   'P 1'
#
loop_
_entity.id
_entity.type
_entity.pdbx_description
1 polymer ?
#
loop_
_entity_poly.entity_id
_entity_poly.type
_entity_poly.pdbx_seq_one_letter_code
_entity_poly.pdbx_strand_id
1 'polypeptide(L)' 'MLAYTPRRPDIHYLNPVAWVVVELCDGSSGSQIFASFKELNKGRIGEPELQEAFESAMAQLLEKELIATA' A
#
# COMPACT_ATOMS: atom_id res chain seq x y z
N MET A 1 -12.30 -2.76 0.94
CA MET A 1 -12.39 -3.01 -0.53
C MET A 1 -11.86 -4.42 -0.80
N LEU A 2 -12.24 -5.08 -1.89
CA LEU A 2 -11.85 -6.46 -2.19
C LEU A 2 -10.73 -6.51 -3.24
N ALA A 3 -9.71 -7.32 -3.01
CA ALA A 3 -8.63 -7.58 -3.95
C ALA A 3 -8.46 -9.09 -4.18
N TYR A 4 -8.16 -9.50 -5.41
CA TYR A 4 -7.97 -10.91 -5.78
C TYR A 4 -6.50 -11.16 -6.12
N THR A 5 -5.93 -12.23 -5.57
CA THR A 5 -4.54 -12.64 -5.85
C THR A 5 -4.53 -13.81 -6.84
N PRO A 6 -4.12 -13.63 -8.12
CA PRO A 6 -4.20 -14.71 -9.11
C PRO A 6 -3.18 -15.84 -8.90
N ARG A 7 -1.99 -15.53 -8.36
CA ARG A 7 -0.91 -16.51 -8.13
C ARG A 7 -1.24 -17.49 -7.01
N ARG A 8 -2.02 -17.03 -6.03
CA ARG A 8 -2.58 -17.81 -4.94
C ARG A 8 -4.06 -17.45 -4.83
N PRO A 9 -4.94 -18.11 -5.62
CA PRO A 9 -6.34 -17.73 -5.75
C PRO A 9 -7.04 -17.55 -4.42
N ASP A 10 -7.22 -16.30 -4.02
CA ASP A 10 -7.88 -15.89 -2.78
C ASP A 10 -8.41 -14.46 -2.92
N ILE A 11 -9.41 -14.13 -2.11
CA ILE A 11 -10.02 -12.80 -2.04
C ILE A 11 -9.69 -12.18 -0.68
N HIS A 12 -9.11 -10.99 -0.71
CA HIS A 12 -8.67 -10.29 0.48
C HIS A 12 -9.47 -9.00 0.70
N TYR A 13 -9.82 -8.76 1.96
CA TYR A 13 -10.27 -7.45 2.40
C TYR A 13 -9.08 -6.54 2.66
N LEU A 14 -9.01 -5.43 1.93
CA LEU A 14 -8.06 -4.36 2.17
C LEU A 14 -8.70 -3.24 2.96
N ASN A 15 -7.95 -2.73 3.94
CA ASN A 15 -8.28 -1.47 4.60
C ASN A 15 -8.06 -0.29 3.61
N PRO A 16 -8.59 0.91 3.91
CA PRO A 16 -8.48 2.05 3.00
C PRO A 16 -7.04 2.46 2.67
N VAL A 17 -6.11 2.34 3.61
CA VAL A 17 -4.70 2.72 3.40
C VAL A 17 -4.02 1.76 2.44
N ALA A 18 -4.18 0.46 2.66
CA ALA A 18 -3.64 -0.58 1.77
C ALA A 18 -4.20 -0.46 0.35
N TRP A 19 -5.47 -0.08 0.21
CA TRP A 19 -6.05 0.19 -1.11
C TRP A 19 -5.35 1.37 -1.82
N VAL A 20 -5.18 2.50 -1.13
CA VAL A 20 -4.47 3.66 -1.70
C VAL A 20 -3.04 3.29 -2.10
N VAL A 21 -2.34 2.53 -1.26
CA VAL A 21 -0.97 2.08 -1.57
C VAL A 21 -0.93 1.22 -2.83
N VAL A 22 -1.89 0.30 -3.02
CA VAL A 22 -2.01 -0.49 -4.26
C VAL A 22 -2.24 0.41 -5.48
N GLU A 23 -3.10 1.42 -5.37
CA GLU A 23 -3.37 2.35 -6.48
C GLU A 23 -2.14 3.18 -6.88
N LEU A 24 -1.18 3.35 -5.97
CA LEU A 24 0.10 4.01 -6.24
C LEU A 24 1.17 3.07 -6.81
N CYS A 25 0.94 1.76 -6.84
CA CYS A 25 1.88 0.79 -7.39
C CYS A 25 1.80 0.77 -8.94
N ASP A 26 2.60 1.61 -9.58
CA ASP A 26 2.67 1.74 -11.05
C ASP A 26 4.00 1.24 -11.66
N GLY A 27 4.80 0.52 -10.87
CA GLY A 27 6.18 0.14 -11.21
C GLY A 27 7.25 1.04 -10.60
N SER A 28 6.84 2.10 -9.90
CA SER A 28 7.72 2.94 -9.06
C SER A 28 8.38 2.16 -7.92
N SER A 29 9.50 2.68 -7.41
CA SER A 29 10.16 2.15 -6.22
C SER A 29 9.36 2.45 -4.94
N GLY A 30 9.61 1.69 -3.86
CA GLY A 30 8.94 1.91 -2.59
C GLY A 30 9.08 3.33 -2.04
N SER A 31 10.23 4.00 -2.26
CA SER A 31 10.44 5.38 -1.81
C SER A 31 9.65 6.39 -2.65
N GLN A 32 9.48 6.14 -3.96
CA GLN A 32 8.64 6.96 -4.84
C GLN A 32 7.15 6.81 -4.47
N ILE A 33 6.70 5.59 -4.20
CA ILE A 33 5.34 5.30 -3.74
C ILE A 33 5.09 6.02 -2.40
N PHE A 34 6.03 5.95 -1.46
CA PHE A 34 5.92 6.65 -0.18
C PHE A 34 5.83 8.17 -0.34
N ALA A 35 6.64 8.77 -1.22
CA ALA A 35 6.57 10.21 -1.50
C ALA A 35 5.19 10.63 -2.03
N SER A 36 4.62 9.86 -2.96
CA SER A 36 3.25 10.09 -3.47
C SER A 36 2.19 9.92 -2.39
N PHE A 37 2.32 8.89 -1.55
CA PHE A 37 1.45 8.66 -0.40
C PHE A 37 1.50 9.81 0.61
N LYS A 38 2.70 10.35 0.86
CA LYS A 38 2.92 11.52 1.72
C LYS A 38 2.24 12.77 1.17
N GLU A 39 2.39 13.06 -0.13
CA GLU A 39 1.74 14.22 -0.74
C GLU A 39 0.20 14.11 -0.73
N LEU A 40 -0.38 12.93 -0.93
CA LEU A 40 -1.83 12.72 -0.83
C LEU A 40 -2.41 12.99 0.58
N ASN A 41 -1.61 12.80 1.62
CA ASN A 41 -2.01 12.95 3.02
C ASN A 41 -1.47 14.23 3.68
N LYS A 42 -0.88 15.13 2.89
CA LYS A 42 -0.27 16.36 3.37
C LYS A 42 -1.24 17.21 4.18
N GLY A 43 -0.85 17.54 5.41
CA GLY A 43 -1.64 18.35 6.34
C GLY A 43 -2.83 17.62 6.98
N ARG A 44 -3.00 16.31 6.75
CA ARG A 44 -4.06 15.50 7.37
C ARG A 44 -3.56 14.63 8.53
N ILE A 45 -2.33 14.13 8.40
CA ILE A 45 -1.72 13.16 9.32
C ILE A 45 -0.27 13.59 9.57
N GLY A 46 0.26 13.33 10.77
CA GLY A 46 1.66 13.54 11.10
C GLY A 46 2.58 12.56 10.37
N GLU A 47 3.85 12.95 10.22
CA GLU A 47 4.83 12.16 9.46
C GLU A 47 5.11 10.77 10.08
N PRO A 48 5.22 10.62 11.42
CA PRO A 48 5.40 9.31 12.04
C PRO A 48 4.22 8.35 11.78
N GLU A 49 2.99 8.84 11.94
CA GLU A 49 1.78 8.03 11.74
C GLU A 49 1.60 7.65 10.27
N LEU A 50 2.05 8.52 9.36
CA LEU A 50 2.01 8.29 7.92
C LEU A 50 3.02 7.20 7.50
N GLN A 51 4.22 7.21 8.09
CA GLN A 51 5.21 6.14 7.90
C GLN A 51 4.67 4.79 8.39
N GLU A 52 4.15 4.74 9.63
CA GLU A 52 3.62 3.50 10.23
C GLU A 52 2.45 2.94 9.40
N ALA A 53 1.53 3.81 8.97
CA ALA A 53 0.40 3.41 8.13
C ALA A 53 0.87 2.85 6.77
N PHE A 54 1.88 3.46 6.16
CA PHE A 54 2.45 3.00 4.89
C PHE A 54 3.16 1.65 5.04
N GLU A 55 4.00 1.49 6.06
CA GLU A 55 4.72 0.25 6.31
C GLU A 55 3.76 -0.90 6.61
N SER A 56 2.72 -0.66 7.43
CA SER A 56 1.68 -1.63 7.73
C SER A 56 0.92 -2.06 6.46
N ALA A 57 0.58 -1.10 5.59
CA ALA A 57 -0.05 -1.39 4.31
C ALA A 57 0.86 -2.22 3.38
N MET A 58 2.12 -1.83 3.23
CA MET A 58 3.09 -2.58 2.42
C MET A 58 3.28 -4.01 2.92
N ALA A 59 3.41 -4.20 4.23
CA ALA A 59 3.52 -5.52 4.84
C ALA A 59 2.30 -6.39 4.53
N GLN A 60 1.08 -5.83 4.68
CA GLN A 60 -0.16 -6.54 4.36
C GLN A 60 -0.24 -6.96 2.89
N LEU A 61 0.16 -6.08 1.96
CA LEU A 61 0.09 -6.34 0.52
C LEU A 61 1.11 -7.38 0.08
N LEU A 62 2.31 -7.37 0.67
CA LEU A 62 3.36 -8.36 0.42
C LEU A 62 2.97 -9.73 0.98
N GLU A 63 2.46 -9.79 2.22
CA GLU A 63 2.00 -11.04 2.84
C GLU A 63 0.90 -11.73 2.01
N LYS A 64 0.04 -10.93 1.39
CA LYS A 64 -1.08 -11.39 0.55
C LYS A 64 -0.70 -11.62 -0.92
N GLU A 65 0.57 -11.42 -1.28
CA GLU A 65 1.10 -11.54 -2.63
C GLU A 65 0.34 -10.66 -3.66
N LEU A 66 -0.23 -9.54 -3.20
CA LEU A 66 -0.94 -8.57 -4.04
C LEU A 66 0.01 -7.62 -4.76
N ILE A 67 1.20 -7.41 -4.19
CA ILE A 67 2.31 -6.68 -4.81
C ILE A 67 3.58 -7.52 -4.68
N ALA A 68 4.59 -7.19 -5.48
CA ALA A 68 5.92 -7.79 -5.39
C ALA A 68 6.99 -6.70 -5.40
N THR A 69 8.04 -6.88 -4.60
CA THR A 69 9.26 -6.09 -4.70
C THR A 69 10.16 -6.70 -5.76
N ALA A 70 10.64 -5.87 -6.69
CA ALA A 70 11.67 -6.25 -7.65
C ALA A 70 13.05 -6.45 -6.98
#